data_AF-A0AAE2V276-F1
#
_entry.id   AF-A0AAE2V276-F1
#
_cell.length_a   1.000
_cell.length_b   1.000
_cell.length_c   1.000
_cell.angle_alpha   90.00
_cell.angle_beta   90.00
_cell.angle_gamma   90.00
#
_symmetry.space_group_name_H-M   'P 1'
#
loop_
_entity.id
_entity.type
_entity.pdbx_description
1 polymer ?
#
loop_
_entity_poly.entity_id
_entity_poly.type
_entity_poly.pdbx_seq_one_letter_code
_entity_poly.pdbx_strand_id
1 'polypeptide(L)'
;MIKKLANLLGKDYVVNDEHELVEIYHITNYGVDQENYVKMKNHMNDWTLYEVQRGESFEICEFGNYDIAICGLYILVKKIFERPKGNSKIKYELTQCTESNSDNISSILVKEYDKKFFNLNNFKKGAIVLEKVNGYYDINYCGLNDERINIVNGRTFSNAVSVFYNYIVIVHEFEKLINSLISIMNIKLSVEEREAIKRVYLGK
;
A
#
# COMPACT_ATOMS: atom_id res chain seq x y z
N MET A 1 8.02 4.82 -21.42
CA MET A 1 7.30 4.42 -20.21
C MET A 1 6.70 5.60 -19.47
N ILE A 2 7.47 6.66 -19.19
CA ILE A 2 6.99 7.88 -18.51
C ILE A 2 5.69 8.47 -19.09
N LYS A 3 5.57 8.59 -20.41
CA LYS A 3 4.32 9.08 -21.02
C LYS A 3 3.08 8.26 -20.63
N LYS A 4 3.20 6.93 -20.51
CA LYS A 4 2.11 6.07 -20.05
C LYS A 4 1.83 6.28 -18.55
N LEU A 5 2.88 6.43 -17.75
CA LEU A 5 2.76 6.74 -16.32
C LEU A 5 2.03 8.08 -16.11
N ALA A 6 2.43 9.14 -16.81
CA ALA A 6 1.77 10.44 -16.76
C ALA A 6 0.29 10.35 -17.15
N ASN A 7 -0.04 9.59 -18.19
CA ASN A 7 -1.43 9.36 -18.58
C ASN A 7 -2.24 8.60 -17.52
N LEU A 8 -1.62 7.65 -16.81
CA LEU A 8 -2.25 6.89 -15.72
C LEU A 8 -2.51 7.75 -14.47
N LEU A 9 -1.57 8.64 -14.16
CA LEU A 9 -1.71 9.58 -13.04
C LEU A 9 -2.75 10.64 -13.34
N GLY A 10 -2.89 11.05 -14.60
CA GLY A 10 -3.90 12.00 -15.03
C GLY A 10 -3.50 13.44 -14.73
N LYS A 11 -4.51 14.32 -14.66
CA LYS A 11 -4.30 15.78 -14.59
C LYS A 11 -3.95 16.29 -13.19
N ASP A 12 -4.05 15.44 -12.18
CA ASP A 12 -3.79 15.82 -10.78
C ASP A 12 -2.28 15.77 -10.45
N TYR A 13 -1.44 15.42 -11.43
CA TYR A 13 0.01 15.25 -11.23
C TYR A 13 0.84 15.90 -12.35
N VAL A 14 2.02 16.38 -11.97
CA VAL A 14 3.10 16.76 -12.90
C VAL A 14 4.18 15.70 -12.82
N VAL A 15 4.63 15.22 -13.98
CA VAL A 15 5.73 14.26 -14.09
C VAL A 15 6.90 14.93 -14.82
N ASN A 16 8.00 15.15 -14.10
CA ASN A 16 9.25 15.62 -14.65
C ASN A 16 10.17 14.41 -14.90
N ASP A 17 10.82 14.38 -16.05
CA ASP A 17 11.71 13.29 -16.48
C ASP A 17 13.01 13.87 -17.01
N GLU A 18 14.09 13.64 -16.25
CA GLU A 18 15.45 14.07 -16.53
C GLU A 18 16.38 12.85 -16.70
N HIS A 19 15.94 11.84 -17.47
CA HIS A 19 16.66 10.60 -17.79
C HIS A 19 17.00 9.70 -16.59
N GLU A 20 17.87 10.17 -15.69
CA GLU A 20 18.31 9.47 -14.47
C GLU A 20 17.46 9.84 -13.25
N LEU A 21 16.53 10.78 -13.41
CA LEU A 21 15.66 11.26 -12.35
C LEU A 21 14.25 11.42 -12.90
N VAL A 22 13.27 10.89 -12.18
CA VAL A 22 11.84 11.11 -12.42
C VAL A 22 11.24 11.68 -11.16
N GLU A 23 10.55 12.80 -11.25
CA GLU A 23 9.89 13.46 -10.12
C GLU A 23 8.40 13.61 -10.41
N ILE A 24 7.57 13.32 -9.40
CA ILE A 24 6.12 13.35 -9.50
C ILE A 24 5.56 14.20 -8.38
N TYR A 25 4.94 15.29 -8.80
CA TYR A 25 4.34 16.28 -7.92
C TYR A 25 2.82 16.20 -7.99
N HIS A 26 2.16 16.36 -6.85
CA HIS A 26 0.70 16.48 -6.81
C HIS A 26 0.29 17.95 -7.04
N ILE A 27 -0.76 18.15 -7.83
CA ILE A 27 -1.34 19.47 -8.09
C ILE A 27 -2.43 19.73 -7.05
N THR A 28 -2.26 20.78 -6.28
CA THR A 28 -3.23 21.25 -5.28
C THR A 28 -4.02 22.43 -5.82
N ASN A 29 -5.01 22.89 -5.05
CA ASN A 29 -5.73 24.13 -5.34
C ASN A 29 -4.83 25.38 -5.40
N TYR A 30 -3.59 25.29 -4.88
CA TYR A 30 -2.61 26.36 -4.85
C TYR A 30 -1.50 26.19 -5.91
N GLY A 31 -1.62 25.19 -6.78
CA GLY A 31 -0.61 24.82 -7.77
C GLY A 31 0.17 23.56 -7.37
N VAL A 32 1.34 23.38 -7.98
CA VAL A 32 2.21 22.22 -7.77
C VAL A 32 2.78 22.24 -6.35
N ASP A 33 2.57 21.17 -5.58
CA ASP A 33 3.20 21.01 -4.27
C ASP A 33 4.68 20.67 -4.45
N GLN A 34 5.56 21.66 -4.22
CA GLN A 34 7.02 21.49 -4.31
C GLN A 34 7.64 20.98 -3.00
N GLU A 35 6.88 20.96 -1.90
CA GLU A 35 7.38 20.49 -0.60
C GLU A 35 7.20 18.99 -0.44
N ASN A 36 6.13 18.41 -0.99
CA ASN A 36 5.83 16.98 -0.89
C ASN A 36 5.70 16.35 -2.28
N TYR A 37 6.65 15.51 -2.64
CA TYR A 37 6.67 14.83 -3.93
C TYR A 37 7.36 13.48 -3.83
N VAL A 38 7.19 12.67 -4.87
CA VAL A 38 7.86 11.37 -4.97
C VAL A 38 8.87 11.46 -6.10
N LYS A 39 10.05 10.88 -5.90
CA LYS A 39 11.04 10.77 -6.96
C LYS A 39 11.62 9.38 -7.08
N MET A 40 12.12 9.07 -8.26
CA MET A 40 12.88 7.89 -8.57
C MET A 40 14.21 8.34 -9.19
N LYS A 41 15.33 7.84 -8.66
CA LYS A 41 16.66 8.19 -9.14
C LYS A 41 17.45 6.94 -9.50
N ASN A 42 18.18 6.97 -10.61
CA ASN A 42 19.14 5.93 -10.95
C ASN A 42 20.44 6.13 -10.15
N HIS A 43 20.92 5.06 -9.52
CA HIS A 43 22.23 5.00 -8.90
C HIS A 43 22.89 3.66 -9.22
N MET A 44 24.00 3.67 -9.96
CA MET A 44 24.80 2.47 -10.27
C MET A 44 23.98 1.29 -10.89
N ASN A 45 23.00 1.62 -11.74
CA ASN A 45 22.04 0.71 -12.40
C ASN A 45 20.82 0.30 -11.57
N ASP A 46 20.72 0.71 -10.32
CA ASP A 46 19.53 0.51 -9.50
C ASP A 46 18.67 1.77 -9.49
N TRP A 47 17.35 1.57 -9.42
CA TRP A 47 16.37 2.65 -9.36
C TRP A 47 15.78 2.76 -7.97
N THR A 48 16.19 3.79 -7.26
CA THR A 48 15.79 4.02 -5.87
C THR A 48 14.62 5.00 -5.79
N LEU A 49 13.58 4.64 -5.05
CA LEU A 49 12.40 5.48 -4.79
C LEU A 49 12.57 6.28 -3.51
N TYR A 50 12.16 7.54 -3.57
CA TYR A 50 12.19 8.45 -2.45
C TYR A 50 10.84 9.15 -2.26
N GLU A 51 10.45 9.31 -1.01
CA GLU A 51 9.48 10.31 -0.59
C GLU A 51 10.25 11.57 -0.21
N VAL A 52 9.87 12.72 -0.76
CA VAL A 52 10.46 14.00 -0.39
C VAL A 52 9.44 14.80 0.42
N GLN A 53 9.87 15.29 1.58
CA GLN A 53 9.08 16.18 2.43
C GLN A 53 9.94 17.37 2.86
N ARG A 54 9.50 18.59 2.52
CA ARG A 54 10.17 19.86 2.88
C ARG A 54 11.66 19.88 2.53
N GLY A 55 12.01 19.31 1.38
CA GLY A 55 13.38 19.24 0.87
C GLY A 55 14.20 18.04 1.38
N GLU A 56 13.73 17.30 2.38
CA GLU A 56 14.38 16.08 2.86
C GLU A 56 13.92 14.86 2.05
N SER A 57 14.87 14.04 1.60
CA SER A 57 14.59 12.83 0.81
C SER A 57 14.71 11.58 1.69
N PHE A 58 13.63 10.82 1.78
CA PHE A 58 13.56 9.58 2.53
C PHE A 58 13.53 8.41 1.55
N GLU A 59 14.54 7.55 1.62
CA GLU A 59 14.60 6.34 0.81
C GLU A 59 13.50 5.36 1.21
N ILE A 60 12.79 4.83 0.21
CA ILE A 60 11.69 3.90 0.41
C ILE A 60 12.07 2.49 0.02
N CYS A 61 12.60 2.30 -1.19
CA CYS A 61 13.00 1.00 -1.72
C CYS A 61 13.82 1.16 -3.01
N GLU A 62 14.37 0.05 -3.49
CA GLU A 62 15.20 -0.01 -4.69
C GLU A 62 14.75 -1.14 -5.62
N PHE A 63 14.88 -0.92 -6.93
CA PHE A 63 14.62 -1.91 -7.97
C PHE A 63 15.71 -1.91 -9.04
N GLY A 64 16.27 -3.07 -9.36
CA GLY A 64 17.26 -3.20 -10.44
C GLY A 64 16.67 -3.15 -11.86
N ASN A 65 15.35 -3.05 -12.00
CA ASN A 65 14.69 -2.97 -13.30
C ASN A 65 13.82 -1.70 -13.39
N TYR A 66 14.05 -0.90 -14.43
CA TYR A 66 13.35 0.36 -14.66
C TYR A 66 11.82 0.22 -14.75
N ASP A 67 11.31 -0.76 -15.49
CA ASP A 67 9.85 -0.92 -15.68
C ASP A 67 9.15 -1.26 -14.36
N ILE A 68 9.84 -2.03 -13.52
CA ILE A 68 9.38 -2.40 -12.18
C ILE A 68 9.46 -1.20 -11.24
N ALA A 69 10.55 -0.44 -11.32
CA ALA A 69 10.71 0.80 -10.57
C ALA A 69 9.60 1.81 -10.92
N ILE A 70 9.20 1.90 -12.19
CA ILE A 70 8.04 2.70 -12.62
C ILE A 70 6.73 2.20 -11.99
N CYS A 71 6.56 0.88 -11.82
CA CYS A 71 5.40 0.34 -11.10
C CYS A 71 5.42 0.72 -9.61
N GLY A 72 6.59 0.58 -8.98
CA GLY A 72 6.81 1.01 -7.60
C GLY A 72 6.53 2.50 -7.40
N LEU A 73 7.02 3.33 -8.32
CA LEU A 73 6.84 4.78 -8.32
C LEU A 73 5.35 5.16 -8.39
N TYR A 74 4.59 4.56 -9.30
CA TYR A 74 3.15 4.77 -9.39
C TYR A 74 2.43 4.40 -8.08
N ILE A 75 2.75 3.24 -7.52
CA ILE A 75 2.12 2.75 -6.28
C ILE A 75 2.48 3.64 -5.09
N LEU A 76 3.72 4.13 -5.01
CA LEU A 76 4.17 5.06 -3.97
C LEU A 76 3.44 6.40 -4.06
N VAL A 77 3.26 6.94 -5.26
CA VAL A 77 2.45 8.15 -5.50
C VAL A 77 1.02 7.94 -5.00
N LYS A 78 0.38 6.83 -5.38
CA LYS A 78 -0.98 6.50 -4.92
C LYS A 78 -1.05 6.34 -3.40
N LYS A 79 -0.05 5.73 -2.76
CA LYS A 79 0.00 5.59 -1.29
C LYS A 79 0.02 6.95 -0.58
N ILE A 80 0.88 7.85 -1.04
CA ILE A 80 1.15 9.13 -0.37
C ILE A 80 -0.03 10.09 -0.56
N PHE A 81 -0.49 10.25 -1.80
CA PHE A 81 -1.48 11.27 -2.15
C PHE A 81 -2.93 10.77 -2.19
N GLU A 82 -3.16 9.47 -2.37
CA GLU A 82 -4.49 8.87 -2.54
C GLU A 82 -4.74 7.75 -1.53
N ARG A 83 -5.03 8.13 -0.27
CA ARG A 83 -5.38 7.13 0.76
C ARG A 83 -6.71 6.46 0.43
N PRO A 84 -6.75 5.11 0.35
CA PRO A 84 -7.97 4.41 0.02
C PRO A 84 -9.00 4.59 1.14
N LYS A 85 -10.24 4.85 0.75
CA LYS A 85 -11.37 5.03 1.68
C LYS A 85 -12.14 3.73 1.77
N GLY A 86 -12.15 3.13 2.96
CA GLY A 86 -13.02 2.00 3.24
C GLY A 86 -14.49 2.44 3.37
N ASN A 87 -15.39 1.46 3.31
CA ASN A 87 -16.80 1.66 3.61
C ASN A 87 -17.03 2.04 5.08
N SER A 88 -17.66 3.19 5.31
CA SER A 88 -17.93 3.71 6.65
C SER A 88 -18.94 2.86 7.43
N LYS A 89 -19.89 2.20 6.74
CA LYS A 89 -20.87 1.31 7.37
C LYS A 89 -20.20 0.05 7.91
N ILE A 90 -19.34 -0.59 7.10
CA ILE A 90 -18.57 -1.76 7.53
C ILE A 90 -17.65 -1.38 8.70
N LYS A 91 -16.95 -0.25 8.61
CA LYS A 91 -16.11 0.24 9.72
C LYS A 91 -16.92 0.42 11.00
N TYR A 92 -18.11 1.01 10.89
CA TYR A 92 -19.01 1.19 12.03
C TYR A 92 -19.45 -0.17 12.62
N GLU A 93 -19.93 -1.10 11.80
CA GLU A 93 -20.30 -2.46 12.24
C GLU A 93 -19.15 -3.15 12.99
N LEU A 94 -17.93 -3.07 12.45
CA LEU A 94 -16.73 -3.64 13.07
C LEU A 94 -16.39 -3.01 14.43
N THR A 95 -16.60 -1.69 14.59
CA THR A 95 -16.35 -1.03 15.89
C THR A 95 -17.34 -1.42 16.99
N GLN A 96 -18.48 -2.01 16.64
CA GLN A 96 -19.45 -2.55 17.60
C GLN A 96 -19.09 -3.97 18.07
N CYS A 97 -18.11 -4.63 17.45
CA CYS A 97 -17.65 -5.93 17.90
C CYS A 97 -16.94 -5.83 19.25
N THR A 98 -17.02 -6.91 20.01
CA THR A 98 -16.33 -7.18 21.27
C THR A 98 -15.51 -8.45 21.15
N GLU A 99 -14.57 -8.70 22.07
CA GLU A 99 -13.78 -9.94 22.02
C GLU A 99 -14.66 -11.21 22.05
N SER A 100 -15.75 -11.16 22.82
CA SER A 100 -16.72 -12.25 22.96
C SER A 100 -17.49 -12.60 21.70
N ASN A 101 -17.53 -11.71 20.69
CA ASN A 101 -18.22 -11.94 19.42
C ASN A 101 -17.30 -11.78 18.21
N SER A 102 -16.00 -12.02 18.38
CA SER A 102 -14.98 -11.84 17.35
C SER A 102 -15.24 -12.62 16.05
N ASP A 103 -16.00 -13.71 16.07
CA ASP A 103 -16.47 -14.42 14.87
C ASP A 103 -17.28 -13.52 13.92
N ASN A 104 -17.97 -12.50 14.46
CA ASN A 104 -18.71 -11.53 13.66
C ASN A 104 -17.81 -10.66 12.78
N ILE A 105 -16.54 -10.46 13.14
CA ILE A 105 -15.61 -9.68 12.33
C ILE A 105 -15.48 -10.30 10.94
N SER A 106 -15.29 -11.62 10.88
CA SER A 106 -15.17 -12.32 9.61
C SER A 106 -16.47 -12.25 8.80
N SER A 107 -17.64 -12.39 9.44
CA SER A 107 -18.94 -12.34 8.74
C SER A 107 -19.27 -10.94 8.21
N ILE A 108 -18.83 -9.89 8.88
CA ILE A 108 -18.97 -8.51 8.42
C ILE A 108 -18.03 -8.26 7.22
N LEU A 109 -16.77 -8.66 7.32
CA LEU A 109 -15.76 -8.40 6.27
C LEU A 109 -16.09 -9.10 4.94
N VAL A 110 -16.59 -10.34 4.97
CA VAL A 110 -16.94 -11.08 3.74
C VAL A 110 -18.07 -10.46 2.92
N LYS A 111 -18.83 -9.50 3.49
CA LYS A 111 -19.84 -8.75 2.74
C LYS A 111 -19.22 -7.87 1.65
N GLU A 112 -17.96 -7.49 1.80
CA GLU A 112 -17.28 -6.54 0.90
C GLU A 112 -15.91 -7.02 0.40
N TYR A 113 -15.20 -7.82 1.20
CA TYR A 113 -13.84 -8.26 0.89
C TYR A 113 -13.75 -9.79 0.79
N ASP A 114 -13.00 -10.26 -0.20
CA ASP A 114 -12.66 -11.68 -0.30
C ASP A 114 -11.83 -12.11 0.93
N LYS A 115 -12.13 -13.31 1.44
CA LYS A 115 -11.40 -13.90 2.57
C LYS A 115 -9.89 -13.94 2.32
N LYS A 116 -9.41 -13.94 1.08
CA LYS A 116 -7.96 -13.94 0.76
C LYS A 116 -7.20 -12.75 1.37
N PHE A 117 -7.88 -11.64 1.67
CA PHE A 117 -7.25 -10.42 2.18
C PHE A 117 -7.07 -10.38 3.69
N PHE A 118 -7.75 -11.27 4.42
CA PHE A 118 -7.74 -11.21 5.87
C PHE A 118 -7.81 -12.57 6.55
N ASN A 119 -7.34 -12.62 7.79
CA ASN A 119 -7.54 -13.75 8.67
C ASN A 119 -7.54 -13.33 10.14
N LEU A 120 -8.09 -14.18 11.01
CA LEU A 120 -8.05 -13.99 12.46
C LEU A 120 -7.16 -15.08 13.07
N ASN A 121 -6.23 -14.68 13.94
CA ASN A 121 -5.32 -15.50 14.75
C ASN A 121 -4.36 -16.45 14.02
N ASN A 122 -4.65 -16.81 12.77
CA ASN A 122 -3.91 -17.79 12.00
C ASN A 122 -3.17 -17.13 10.84
N PHE A 123 -1.96 -17.61 10.58
CA PHE A 123 -1.20 -17.21 9.41
C PHE A 123 -2.01 -17.44 8.12
N LYS A 124 -1.95 -16.48 7.19
CA LYS A 124 -2.49 -16.64 5.85
C LYS A 124 -1.69 -15.80 4.86
N LYS A 125 -0.95 -16.47 3.97
CA LYS A 125 -0.14 -15.84 2.93
C LYS A 125 -0.93 -14.80 2.13
N GLY A 126 -0.37 -13.61 1.99
CA GLY A 126 -0.94 -12.45 1.31
C GLY A 126 -2.03 -11.69 2.08
N ALA A 127 -2.36 -12.09 3.30
CA ALA A 127 -3.45 -11.50 4.08
C ALA A 127 -2.95 -10.62 5.22
N ILE A 128 -3.82 -9.71 5.66
CA ILE A 128 -3.69 -9.05 6.96
C ILE A 128 -4.24 -10.00 8.03
N VAL A 129 -3.52 -10.15 9.14
CA VAL A 129 -3.92 -11.00 10.26
C VAL A 129 -4.02 -10.18 11.53
N LEU A 130 -5.15 -10.32 12.23
CA LEU A 130 -5.38 -9.80 13.57
C LEU A 130 -5.10 -10.92 14.58
N GLU A 131 -4.12 -10.74 15.47
CA GLU A 131 -3.66 -11.79 16.38
C GLU A 131 -3.69 -11.34 17.83
N LYS A 132 -4.20 -12.19 18.72
CA LYS A 132 -4.18 -11.93 20.15
C LYS A 132 -2.81 -12.27 20.75
N VAL A 133 -2.17 -11.31 21.38
CA VAL A 133 -0.85 -11.43 22.02
C VAL A 133 -0.91 -10.80 23.41
N ASN A 134 -0.73 -11.62 24.46
CA ASN A 134 -0.69 -11.16 25.87
C ASN A 134 -1.87 -10.26 26.30
N GLY A 135 -3.09 -10.56 25.84
CA GLY A 135 -4.28 -9.77 26.14
C GLY A 135 -4.46 -8.50 25.29
N TYR A 136 -3.50 -8.21 24.41
CA TYR A 136 -3.58 -7.20 23.37
C TYR A 136 -3.69 -7.85 22.00
N TYR A 137 -3.70 -7.01 20.96
CA TYR A 137 -3.80 -7.44 19.58
C TYR A 137 -2.74 -6.79 18.70
N ASP A 138 -2.10 -7.62 17.88
CA ASP A 138 -1.14 -7.23 16.87
C ASP A 138 -1.76 -7.39 15.48
N ILE A 139 -1.34 -6.53 14.55
CA ILE A 139 -1.75 -6.58 13.15
C ILE A 139 -0.51 -6.87 12.32
N ASN A 140 -0.55 -8.00 11.61
CA ASN A 140 0.55 -8.48 10.80
C ASN A 140 0.11 -8.60 9.33
N TYR A 141 1.03 -8.31 8.41
CA TYR A 141 0.88 -8.75 7.02
C TYR A 141 1.71 -10.02 6.83
N CYS A 142 1.08 -11.05 6.27
CA CYS A 142 1.71 -12.34 6.03
C CYS A 142 2.24 -12.41 4.60
N GLY A 143 3.55 -12.29 4.43
CA GLY A 143 4.18 -12.24 3.11
C GLY A 143 4.42 -13.61 2.47
N LEU A 144 5.39 -13.70 1.56
CA LEU A 144 5.54 -14.87 0.68
C LEU A 144 6.16 -16.11 1.37
N ASN A 145 7.09 -15.92 2.29
CA ASN A 145 7.94 -16.98 2.85
C ASN A 145 7.60 -17.27 4.31
N ASP A 146 6.31 -17.42 4.62
CA ASP A 146 5.78 -17.53 5.99
C ASP A 146 6.21 -16.39 6.93
N GLU A 147 6.64 -15.29 6.32
CA GLU A 147 7.07 -14.09 7.01
C GLU A 147 5.88 -13.35 7.59
N ARG A 148 6.06 -12.84 8.81
CA ARG A 148 5.10 -12.00 9.51
C ARG A 148 5.69 -10.61 9.63
N ILE A 149 5.23 -9.72 8.75
CA ILE A 149 5.65 -8.34 8.75
C ILE A 149 4.76 -7.60 9.72
N ASN A 150 5.32 -7.21 10.85
CA ASN A 150 4.56 -6.49 11.84
C ASN A 150 4.16 -5.10 11.35
N ILE A 151 2.87 -4.83 11.37
CA ILE A 151 2.33 -3.54 11.00
C ILE A 151 2.21 -2.66 12.22
N VAL A 152 1.52 -3.17 13.25
CA VAL A 152 1.21 -2.47 14.49
C VAL A 152 1.13 -3.47 15.65
N ASN A 153 1.69 -3.12 16.81
CA ASN A 153 1.67 -3.93 18.03
C ASN A 153 0.80 -3.35 19.14
N GLY A 154 0.39 -4.21 20.06
CA GLY A 154 -0.06 -3.86 21.41
C GLY A 154 -1.34 -3.03 21.44
N ARG A 155 -2.29 -3.29 20.54
CA ARG A 155 -3.54 -2.54 20.47
C ARG A 155 -4.63 -3.19 21.31
N THR A 156 -5.49 -2.36 21.90
CA THR A 156 -6.76 -2.83 22.47
C THR A 156 -7.65 -3.35 21.35
N PHE A 157 -8.55 -4.30 21.65
CA PHE A 157 -9.39 -4.96 20.65
C PHE A 157 -10.09 -3.99 19.68
N SER A 158 -10.83 -3.00 20.20
CA SER A 158 -11.57 -2.04 19.36
C SER A 158 -10.66 -1.25 18.42
N ASN A 159 -9.52 -0.78 18.93
CA ASN A 159 -8.52 -0.08 18.12
C ASN A 159 -7.90 -1.01 17.09
N ALA A 160 -7.60 -2.25 17.48
CA ALA A 160 -6.98 -3.24 16.62
C ALA A 160 -7.89 -3.61 15.44
N VAL A 161 -9.19 -3.80 15.68
CA VAL A 161 -10.19 -4.09 14.64
C VAL A 161 -10.29 -2.94 13.63
N SER A 162 -10.27 -1.69 14.09
CA SER A 162 -10.29 -0.52 13.21
C SER A 162 -9.02 -0.43 12.34
N VAL A 163 -7.84 -0.69 12.91
CA VAL A 163 -6.56 -0.70 12.18
C VAL A 163 -6.51 -1.87 11.21
N PHE A 164 -6.90 -3.06 11.64
CA PHE A 164 -7.03 -4.27 10.85
C PHE A 164 -7.85 -4.02 9.58
N TYR A 165 -9.04 -3.44 9.75
CA TYR A 165 -9.90 -3.04 8.63
C TYR A 165 -9.20 -2.10 7.64
N ASN A 166 -8.55 -1.04 8.13
CA ASN A 166 -7.88 -0.09 7.24
C ASN A 166 -6.79 -0.77 6.39
N TYR A 167 -6.04 -1.74 6.95
CA TYR A 167 -5.03 -2.46 6.20
C TYR A 167 -5.61 -3.48 5.20
N ILE A 168 -6.78 -4.07 5.49
CA ILE A 168 -7.52 -4.89 4.50
C ILE A 168 -7.90 -4.04 3.29
N VAL A 169 -8.40 -2.83 3.53
CA VAL A 169 -8.74 -1.86 2.47
C VAL A 169 -7.50 -1.55 1.62
N ILE A 170 -6.34 -1.33 2.26
CA ILE A 170 -5.07 -1.05 1.58
C ILE A 170 -4.65 -2.24 0.69
N VAL A 171 -4.63 -3.47 1.20
CA VAL A 171 -4.24 -4.64 0.39
C VAL A 171 -5.21 -4.88 -0.77
N HIS A 172 -6.51 -4.73 -0.54
CA HIS A 172 -7.51 -4.86 -1.60
C HIS A 172 -7.32 -3.80 -2.70
N GLU A 173 -7.05 -2.55 -2.32
CA GLU A 173 -6.84 -1.48 -3.29
C GLU A 173 -5.54 -1.67 -4.07
N PHE A 174 -4.47 -2.12 -3.40
CA PHE A 174 -3.22 -2.49 -4.07
C PHE A 174 -3.48 -3.46 -5.23
N GLU A 175 -4.23 -4.53 -4.98
CA GLU A 175 -4.50 -5.55 -5.99
C GLU A 175 -5.25 -4.99 -7.20
N LYS A 176 -6.16 -4.03 -7.01
CA LYS A 176 -6.81 -3.33 -8.13
C LYS A 176 -5.82 -2.46 -8.90
N LEU A 177 -5.06 -1.64 -8.18
CA LEU A 177 -4.11 -0.70 -8.76
C LEU A 177 -3.04 -1.42 -9.58
N ILE A 178 -2.41 -2.45 -8.99
CA ILE A 178 -1.32 -3.18 -9.64
C ILE A 178 -1.81 -3.95 -10.86
N ASN A 179 -2.98 -4.59 -10.80
CA ASN A 179 -3.53 -5.35 -11.93
C ASN A 179 -3.90 -4.42 -13.09
N SER A 180 -4.47 -3.24 -12.80
CA SER A 180 -4.74 -2.22 -13.81
C SER A 180 -3.44 -1.70 -14.44
N LEU A 181 -2.45 -1.38 -13.59
CA LEU A 181 -1.16 -0.86 -14.00
C LEU A 181 -0.41 -1.82 -14.94
N ILE A 182 -0.23 -3.09 -14.55
CA ILE A 182 0.51 -4.06 -15.36
C ILE A 182 -0.19 -4.32 -16.70
N SER A 183 -1.53 -4.28 -16.72
CA SER A 183 -2.30 -4.44 -17.96
C SER A 183 -2.10 -3.26 -18.91
N ILE A 184 -2.13 -2.02 -18.42
CA ILE A 184 -1.99 -0.81 -19.25
C ILE A 184 -0.54 -0.62 -19.70
N MET A 185 0.41 -0.91 -18.81
CA MET A 185 1.83 -0.78 -19.09
C MET A 185 2.37 -1.94 -19.94
N ASN A 186 1.67 -3.08 -19.96
CA ASN A 186 2.11 -4.35 -20.54
C ASN A 186 3.40 -4.87 -19.89
N ILE A 187 3.41 -4.88 -18.55
CA ILE A 187 4.53 -5.36 -17.73
C ILE A 187 4.16 -6.72 -17.16
N LYS A 188 5.15 -7.61 -17.04
CA LYS A 188 5.02 -8.84 -16.26
C LYS A 188 5.85 -8.69 -15.00
N LEU A 189 5.22 -8.95 -13.86
CA LEU A 189 5.88 -9.00 -12.56
C LEU A 189 5.97 -10.46 -12.12
N SER A 190 7.13 -10.86 -11.64
CA SER A 190 7.28 -12.04 -10.80
C SER A 190 6.49 -11.88 -9.49
N VAL A 191 6.37 -12.99 -8.76
CA VAL A 191 5.67 -13.00 -7.47
C VAL A 191 6.43 -12.13 -6.46
N GLU A 192 7.75 -12.18 -6.50
CA GLU A 192 8.68 -11.44 -5.64
C GLU A 192 8.60 -9.93 -5.92
N GLU A 193 8.60 -9.52 -7.18
CA GLU A 193 8.50 -8.10 -7.57
C GLU A 193 7.13 -7.52 -7.21
N ARG A 194 6.05 -8.27 -7.42
CA ARG A 194 4.70 -7.85 -6.97
C ARG A 194 4.67 -7.66 -5.46
N GLU A 195 5.32 -8.54 -4.72
CA GLU A 195 5.38 -8.47 -3.27
C GLU A 195 6.20 -7.28 -2.78
N ALA A 196 7.36 -7.02 -3.37
CA ALA A 196 8.17 -5.85 -3.06
C ALA A 196 7.37 -4.55 -3.25
N ILE A 197 6.65 -4.41 -4.37
CA ILE A 197 5.79 -3.24 -4.64
C ILE A 197 4.62 -3.17 -3.63
N LYS A 198 4.05 -4.30 -3.21
CA LYS A 198 2.99 -4.31 -2.19
C LYS A 198 3.48 -3.78 -0.85
N ARG A 199 4.70 -4.13 -0.44
CA ARG A 199 5.31 -3.63 0.80
C ARG A 199 5.50 -2.12 0.76
N VAL A 200 5.90 -1.57 -0.38
CA VAL A 200 5.93 -0.11 -0.60
C VAL A 200 4.58 0.51 -0.28
N TYR A 201 3.48 -0.05 -0.79
CA TYR A 201 2.11 0.43 -0.54
C TYR A 201 1.69 0.31 0.93
N LEU A 202 2.10 -0.77 1.60
CA LEU A 202 1.88 -0.99 3.04
C LEU A 202 2.77 -0.10 3.94
N GLY A 203 3.82 0.52 3.40
CA GLY A 203 4.81 1.27 4.15
C GLY A 203 5.73 0.38 4.99
N LYS A 204 6.19 -0.72 4.41
CA LYS A 204 7.05 -1.73 5.03
C LYS A 204 8.21 -2.11 4.14
#